data_AF-A0A850PPQ7-F1
#
_entry.id   AF-A0A850PPQ7-F1
#
_cell.length_a   1.000
_cell.length_b   1.000
_cell.length_c   1.000
_cell.angle_alpha   90.00
_cell.angle_beta   90.00
_cell.angle_gamma   90.00
#
_symmetry.space_group_name_H-M   'P 1'
#
loop_
_entity.id
_entity.type
_entity.pdbx_description
1 polymer ?
#
loop_
_entity_poly.entity_id
_entity_poly.type
_entity_poly.pdbx_seq_one_letter_code
_entity_poly.pdbx_strand_id
1 'polypeptide(L)'
;MTAPPVPGVGLNTLCCVGILLGFAPWIIYWVLVGNVPFVAAVLVAFAVAIAAFVIARASGSPGRTLEIGAVATFLLLTVLTFSVSQGFMERWIQPLSTAGIFLVALVSALIGKPFVREFAVVGQPKEVVESEAFARITLLLTWIWIAAFGGMTVSSAIPPIVQGDATILDTRTPLSFICYWVVPFALLGIAALLTRVLPERMTPPAEELVRKTTFVTFAEAEIDQLIYLATEHANREVGPGKEAFDIRIGSKGVPLVGDETRESWPSTYKVRERKR
;
A
#
# COMPACT_ATOMS: atom_id res chain seq x y z
N MET A 1 -31.68 22.88 0.86
CA MET A 1 -30.65 22.23 1.69
C MET A 1 -29.76 21.42 0.77
N THR A 2 -28.61 21.99 0.44
CA THR A 2 -27.60 21.41 -0.45
C THR A 2 -26.88 20.28 0.29
N ALA A 3 -26.99 19.05 -0.23
CA ALA A 3 -26.20 17.92 0.27
C ALA A 3 -24.70 18.26 0.16
N PRO A 4 -23.86 17.85 1.14
CA PRO A 4 -22.42 18.07 1.05
C PRO A 4 -21.86 17.31 -0.16
N PRO A 5 -20.80 17.84 -0.82
CA PRO A 5 -20.16 17.13 -1.92
C PRO A 5 -19.60 15.81 -1.40
N VAL A 6 -19.88 14.72 -2.10
CA VAL A 6 -19.23 13.43 -1.87
C VAL A 6 -17.72 13.68 -2.03
N PRO A 7 -16.89 13.44 -1.00
CA PRO A 7 -15.48 13.70 -1.09
C PRO A 7 -14.92 12.85 -2.24
N GLY A 8 -14.31 13.53 -3.22
CA GLY A 8 -13.52 12.85 -4.24
C GLY A 8 -12.62 11.85 -3.55
N VAL A 9 -12.65 10.61 -4.04
CA VAL A 9 -11.98 9.42 -3.50
C VAL A 9 -10.68 9.82 -2.78
N GLY A 10 -10.73 9.86 -1.45
CA GLY A 10 -9.63 10.30 -0.56
C GLY A 10 -8.47 9.32 -0.50
N LEU A 11 -8.26 8.52 -1.56
CA LEU A 11 -7.17 7.56 -1.70
C LEU A 11 -5.80 8.26 -1.56
N ASN A 12 -5.71 9.51 -2.03
CA ASN A 12 -4.41 10.13 -2.27
C ASN A 12 -3.75 10.71 -1.01
N THR A 13 -4.51 11.31 -0.09
CA THR A 13 -3.92 11.97 1.09
C THR A 13 -3.78 11.01 2.25
N LEU A 14 -4.80 10.21 2.55
CA LEU A 14 -4.79 9.28 3.68
C LEU A 14 -3.81 8.12 3.47
N CYS A 15 -3.72 7.56 2.26
CA CYS A 15 -2.78 6.48 1.95
C CYS A 15 -1.33 6.98 1.97
N CYS A 16 -1.05 8.15 1.37
CA CYS A 16 0.30 8.73 1.42
C CYS A 16 0.74 9.02 2.85
N VAL A 17 -0.13 9.61 3.67
CA VAL A 17 0.19 9.88 5.09
C VAL A 17 0.38 8.58 5.87
N GLY A 18 -0.46 7.56 5.64
CA GLY A 18 -0.31 6.25 6.29
C GLY A 18 0.99 5.54 5.93
N ILE A 19 1.36 5.51 4.65
CA ILE A 19 2.62 4.92 4.17
C ILE A 19 3.83 5.65 4.77
N LEU A 20 3.81 6.99 4.77
CA LEU A 20 4.90 7.80 5.34
C LEU A 20 5.03 7.61 6.86
N LEU A 21 3.91 7.50 7.58
CA LEU A 21 3.91 7.17 9.00
C LEU A 21 4.50 5.77 9.26
N GLY A 22 4.19 4.80 8.39
CA GLY A 22 4.80 3.47 8.45
C GLY A 22 6.33 3.50 8.31
N PHE A 23 6.88 4.49 7.60
CA PHE A 23 8.32 4.68 7.45
C PHE A 23 8.96 5.54 8.54
N ALA A 24 8.21 6.04 9.53
CA ALA A 24 8.72 6.98 10.53
C ALA A 24 10.03 6.55 11.22
N PRO A 25 10.21 5.29 11.66
CA PRO A 25 11.48 4.84 12.25
C PRO A 25 12.69 5.02 11.32
N TRP A 26 12.52 4.72 10.02
CA TRP A 26 13.58 4.88 9.02
C TRP A 26 13.86 6.33 8.69
N ILE A 27 12.82 7.16 8.57
CA ILE A 27 12.99 8.60 8.32
C ILE A 27 13.77 9.24 9.47
N ILE A 28 13.36 8.96 10.71
CA ILE A 28 14.04 9.47 11.91
C ILE A 28 15.49 8.97 11.93
N TYR A 29 15.70 7.69 11.63
CA TYR A 29 17.04 7.12 11.56
C TYR A 29 17.93 7.81 10.53
N TRP A 30 17.46 8.00 9.29
CA TRP A 30 18.25 8.65 8.23
C TRP A 30 18.58 10.10 8.53
N VAL A 31 17.69 10.82 9.23
CA VAL A 31 17.97 12.17 9.70
C VAL A 31 19.02 12.16 10.82
N LEU A 32 18.91 11.23 11.78
CA LEU A 32 19.80 11.19 12.94
C LEU A 32 21.20 10.66 12.62
N VAL A 33 21.32 9.63 11.77
CA VAL A 33 22.59 8.94 11.51
C VAL A 33 23.69 9.85 10.95
N GLY A 34 23.32 10.94 10.27
CA GLY A 34 24.25 11.96 9.78
C GLY A 34 24.53 13.12 10.74
N ASN A 35 23.80 13.23 11.85
CA ASN A 35 23.84 14.40 12.75
C ASN A 35 24.19 14.08 14.21
N VAL A 36 24.00 12.84 14.66
CA VAL A 36 24.23 12.41 16.04
C VAL A 36 25.02 11.09 16.09
N PRO A 37 25.58 10.70 17.26
CA PRO A 37 26.28 9.43 17.39
C PRO A 37 25.40 8.23 16.99
N PHE A 38 26.00 7.24 16.31
CA PHE A 38 25.28 6.10 15.73
C PHE A 38 24.43 5.33 16.75
N VAL A 39 24.97 5.10 17.95
CA VAL A 39 24.26 4.43 19.03
C VAL A 39 22.96 5.18 19.38
N ALA A 40 23.03 6.51 19.49
CA ALA A 40 21.85 7.33 19.78
C ALA A 40 20.84 7.27 18.63
N ALA A 41 21.29 7.39 17.37
CA ALA A 41 20.41 7.31 16.20
C ALA A 41 19.66 5.97 16.13
N VAL A 42 20.37 4.85 16.30
CA VAL A 42 19.80 3.50 16.25
C VAL A 42 18.83 3.26 17.41
N LEU A 43 19.19 3.66 18.64
CA LEU A 43 18.32 3.46 19.81
C LEU A 43 17.04 4.29 19.72
N VAL A 44 17.11 5.53 19.24
CA VAL A 44 15.92 6.37 19.03
C VAL A 44 15.02 5.74 17.97
N ALA A 45 15.59 5.32 16.83
CA ALA A 45 14.81 4.67 15.78
C ALA A 45 14.17 3.35 16.26
N PHE A 46 14.89 2.57 17.07
CA PHE A 46 14.38 1.34 17.67
C PHE A 46 13.24 1.62 18.66
N ALA A 47 13.39 2.62 19.52
CA ALA A 47 12.34 3.04 20.45
C ALA A 47 11.08 3.50 19.70
N VAL A 48 11.24 4.26 18.61
CA VAL A 48 10.11 4.68 17.76
C VAL A 48 9.46 3.48 17.08
N ALA A 49 10.24 2.50 16.59
CA ALA A 49 9.70 1.28 15.99
C ALA A 49 8.85 0.48 17.00
N ILE A 50 9.33 0.34 18.23
CA ILE A 50 8.56 -0.32 19.32
C ILE A 50 7.29 0.48 19.64
N ALA A 51 7.40 1.80 19.80
CA ALA A 51 6.26 2.66 20.11
C ALA A 51 5.18 2.58 19.02
N ALA A 52 5.59 2.66 17.74
CA ALA A 52 4.69 2.51 16.60
C ALA A 52 4.00 1.14 16.62
N PHE A 53 4.76 0.06 16.82
CA PHE A 53 4.22 -1.30 16.90
C PHE A 53 3.21 -1.47 18.05
N VAL A 54 3.51 -0.92 19.23
CA VAL A 54 2.60 -0.99 20.40
C VAL A 54 1.32 -0.21 20.15
N ILE A 55 1.42 1.02 19.62
CA ILE A 55 0.27 1.86 19.30
C ILE A 55 -0.62 1.17 18.26
N ALA A 56 -0.04 0.69 17.16
CA ALA A 56 -0.79 0.00 16.13
C ALA A 56 -1.44 -1.28 16.63
N ARG A 57 -0.76 -2.03 17.52
CA ARG A 57 -1.30 -3.24 18.14
C ARG A 57 -2.49 -2.94 19.05
N ALA A 58 -2.50 -1.79 19.72
CA ALA A 58 -3.59 -1.33 20.59
C ALA A 58 -4.77 -0.76 19.78
N SER A 59 -4.49 -0.02 18.70
CA SER A 59 -5.50 0.62 17.86
C SER A 59 -6.07 -0.28 16.76
N GLY A 60 -5.50 -1.47 16.54
CA GLY A 60 -5.88 -2.35 15.43
C GLY A 60 -5.54 -1.75 14.06
N SER A 61 -4.52 -0.88 14.02
CA SER A 61 -4.13 -0.17 12.79
C SER A 61 -3.56 -1.15 11.76
N PRO A 62 -3.83 -0.92 10.46
CA PRO A 62 -3.10 -1.62 9.40
C PRO A 62 -1.65 -1.12 9.31
N GLY A 63 -0.79 -1.88 8.61
CA GLY A 63 0.65 -1.60 8.51
C GLY A 63 1.54 -2.56 9.31
N ARG A 64 0.96 -3.63 9.86
CA ARG A 64 1.62 -4.56 10.80
C ARG A 64 2.85 -5.24 10.21
N THR A 65 2.85 -5.52 8.90
CA THR A 65 4.01 -6.14 8.24
C THR A 65 5.22 -5.20 8.25
N LEU A 66 5.00 -3.92 8.00
CA LEU A 66 6.06 -2.91 7.95
C LEU A 66 6.59 -2.60 9.36
N GLU A 67 5.73 -2.52 10.36
CA GLU A 67 6.12 -2.28 11.76
C GLU A 67 6.95 -3.43 12.34
N ILE A 68 6.54 -4.68 12.12
CA ILE A 68 7.32 -5.87 12.53
C ILE A 68 8.68 -5.84 11.83
N GLY A 69 8.69 -5.51 10.53
CA GLY A 69 9.92 -5.32 9.76
C GLY A 69 10.81 -4.22 10.33
N ALA A 70 10.23 -3.11 10.79
CA ALA A 70 10.95 -2.00 11.42
C ALA A 70 11.63 -2.46 12.70
N VAL A 71 10.87 -3.07 13.62
CA VAL A 71 11.38 -3.58 14.89
C VAL A 71 12.51 -4.58 14.65
N ALA A 72 12.31 -5.53 13.73
CA ALA A 72 13.33 -6.53 13.40
C ALA A 72 14.60 -5.90 12.80
N THR A 73 14.45 -4.95 11.87
CA THR A 73 15.58 -4.24 11.23
C THR A 73 16.38 -3.45 12.26
N PHE A 74 15.70 -2.64 13.09
CA PHE A 74 16.39 -1.79 14.06
C PHE A 74 16.95 -2.59 15.24
N LEU A 75 16.35 -3.71 15.62
CA LEU A 75 16.95 -4.65 16.57
C LEU A 75 18.28 -5.18 16.02
N LEU A 76 18.28 -5.63 14.77
CA LEU A 76 19.47 -6.16 14.11
C LEU A 76 20.57 -5.09 13.95
N LEU A 77 20.20 -3.86 13.56
CA LEU A 77 21.11 -2.72 13.53
C LEU A 77 21.65 -2.37 14.91
N THR A 78 20.84 -2.47 15.96
CA THR A 78 21.28 -2.23 17.35
C THR A 78 22.35 -3.24 17.73
N VAL A 79 22.11 -4.53 17.50
CA VAL A 79 23.09 -5.59 17.78
C VAL A 79 24.39 -5.36 17.00
N LEU A 80 24.29 -5.04 15.70
CA LEU A 80 25.46 -4.73 14.86
C LEU A 80 26.25 -3.52 15.38
N THR A 81 25.55 -2.48 15.85
CA THR A 81 26.19 -1.25 16.35
C THR A 81 27.08 -1.50 17.56
N PHE A 82 26.72 -2.45 18.41
CA PHE A 82 27.54 -2.85 19.56
C PHE A 82 28.58 -3.92 19.24
N SER A 83 28.45 -4.62 18.11
CA SER A 83 29.29 -5.78 17.78
C SER A 83 30.42 -5.47 16.79
N VAL A 84 30.31 -4.39 16.01
CA VAL A 84 31.24 -4.10 14.90
C VAL A 84 31.97 -2.77 15.14
N SER A 85 33.14 -2.61 14.52
CA SER A 85 33.97 -1.40 14.64
C SER A 85 33.32 -0.15 14.05
N GLN A 86 33.69 1.02 14.58
CA GLN A 86 33.14 2.32 14.18
C GLN A 86 33.35 2.61 12.67
N GLY A 87 34.52 2.27 12.11
CA GLY A 87 34.79 2.48 10.69
C GLY A 87 33.94 1.60 9.75
N PHE A 88 33.57 0.39 10.18
CA PHE A 88 32.60 -0.42 9.44
C PHE A 88 31.21 0.22 9.50
N MET A 89 30.84 0.74 10.68
CA MET A 89 29.55 1.38 10.86
C MET A 89 29.44 2.64 9.99
N GLU A 90 30.42 3.54 10.02
CA GLU A 90 30.46 4.75 9.18
C GLU A 90 30.26 4.46 7.68
N ARG A 91 30.71 3.30 7.23
CA ARG A 91 30.67 2.84 5.84
C ARG A 91 29.36 2.15 5.45
N TRP A 92 28.82 1.31 6.34
CA TRP A 92 27.71 0.39 6.03
C TRP A 92 26.38 0.75 6.69
N ILE A 93 26.36 1.72 7.60
CA ILE A 93 25.17 2.03 8.42
C ILE A 93 23.97 2.52 7.60
N GLN A 94 24.21 3.24 6.49
CA GLN A 94 23.15 3.70 5.60
C GLN A 94 22.67 2.58 4.65
N PRO A 95 23.57 1.85 3.94
CA PRO A 95 23.19 0.68 3.15
C PRO A 95 22.44 -0.39 3.93
N LEU A 96 22.83 -0.68 5.17
CA LEU A 96 22.18 -1.69 6.00
C LEU A 96 20.75 -1.30 6.35
N SER A 97 20.49 -0.03 6.62
CA SER A 97 19.14 0.48 6.89
C SER A 97 18.25 0.45 5.64
N THR A 98 18.79 0.88 4.49
CA THR A 98 18.06 0.82 3.20
C THR A 98 17.82 -0.63 2.76
N ALA A 99 18.78 -1.53 3.03
CA ALA A 99 18.61 -2.96 2.77
C ALA A 99 17.52 -3.55 3.66
N GLY A 100 17.45 -3.14 4.93
CA GLY A 100 16.39 -3.58 5.84
C GLY A 100 14.99 -3.23 5.34
N ILE A 101 14.74 -1.97 4.97
CA ILE A 101 13.43 -1.56 4.41
C ILE A 101 13.15 -2.23 3.06
N PHE A 102 14.17 -2.40 2.21
CA PHE A 102 14.05 -3.13 0.94
C PHE A 102 13.63 -4.58 1.16
N LEU A 103 14.28 -5.30 2.07
CA LEU A 103 13.98 -6.70 2.38
C LEU A 103 12.58 -6.84 2.97
N VAL A 104 12.17 -5.94 3.88
CA VAL A 104 10.81 -5.95 4.43
C VAL A 104 9.78 -5.75 3.32
N ALA A 105 9.99 -4.77 2.45
CA ALA A 105 9.10 -4.51 1.31
C ALA A 105 9.04 -5.71 0.34
N LEU A 106 10.20 -6.28 -0.01
CA LEU A 106 10.31 -7.42 -0.91
C LEU A 106 9.62 -8.67 -0.33
N VAL A 107 9.90 -9.00 0.93
CA VAL A 107 9.30 -10.14 1.63
C VAL A 107 7.78 -9.97 1.73
N SER A 108 7.29 -8.74 1.98
CA SER A 108 5.84 -8.47 2.00
C SER A 108 5.18 -8.81 0.65
N ALA A 109 5.84 -8.45 -0.47
CA ALA A 109 5.34 -8.79 -1.81
C ALA A 109 5.41 -10.28 -2.10
N LEU A 110 6.50 -10.96 -1.71
CA LEU A 110 6.69 -12.40 -1.94
C LEU A 110 5.71 -13.27 -1.12
N ILE A 111 5.33 -12.85 0.09
CA ILE A 111 4.31 -13.54 0.91
C ILE A 111 2.88 -13.24 0.41
N GLY A 112 2.73 -12.41 -0.64
CA GLY A 112 1.43 -12.02 -1.17
C GLY A 112 0.67 -11.04 -0.27
N LYS A 113 1.38 -10.32 0.61
CA LYS A 113 0.84 -9.30 1.50
C LYS A 113 1.52 -7.94 1.20
N PRO A 114 1.18 -7.29 0.07
CA PRO A 114 1.82 -6.05 -0.32
C PRO A 114 1.58 -4.98 0.74
N PHE A 115 2.64 -4.40 1.32
CA PHE A 115 2.50 -3.45 2.44
C PHE A 115 1.65 -2.22 2.06
N VAL A 116 1.71 -1.76 0.80
CA VAL A 116 0.89 -0.64 0.31
C VAL A 116 -0.60 -0.97 0.44
N ARG A 117 -0.98 -2.24 0.23
CA ARG A 117 -2.37 -2.67 0.35
C ARG A 117 -2.88 -2.49 1.78
N GLU A 118 -2.06 -2.74 2.80
CA GLU A 118 -2.46 -2.56 4.20
C GLU A 118 -2.86 -1.09 4.47
N PHE A 119 -2.08 -0.13 3.99
CA PHE A 119 -2.38 1.29 4.15
C PHE A 119 -3.53 1.76 3.24
N ALA A 120 -3.61 1.24 2.01
CA ALA A 120 -4.60 1.65 1.02
C ALA A 120 -6.02 1.19 1.37
N VAL A 121 -6.19 0.18 2.21
CA VAL A 121 -7.51 -0.30 2.67
C VAL A 121 -8.17 0.68 3.64
N VAL A 122 -7.39 1.53 4.32
CA VAL A 122 -7.90 2.49 5.32
C VAL A 122 -8.85 3.48 4.67
N GLY A 123 -10.10 3.53 5.15
CA GLY A 123 -11.11 4.48 4.69
C GLY A 123 -11.70 4.16 3.32
N GLN A 124 -11.41 2.98 2.75
CA GLN A 124 -12.00 2.54 1.48
C GLN A 124 -13.24 1.66 1.69
N PRO A 125 -14.28 1.79 0.84
CA PRO A 125 -15.40 0.85 0.82
C PRO A 125 -14.93 -0.58 0.54
N LYS A 126 -15.60 -1.58 1.13
CA LYS A 126 -15.22 -3.00 0.97
C LYS A 126 -15.23 -3.42 -0.50
N GLU A 127 -16.15 -2.87 -1.28
CA GLU A 127 -16.34 -3.14 -2.70
C GLU A 127 -15.13 -2.68 -3.53
N VAL A 128 -14.46 -1.60 -3.12
CA VAL A 128 -13.23 -1.12 -3.76
C VAL A 128 -12.06 -2.03 -3.40
N VAL A 129 -11.95 -2.41 -2.13
CA VAL A 129 -10.86 -3.25 -1.60
C VAL A 129 -10.84 -4.65 -2.19
N GLU A 130 -12.02 -5.19 -2.52
CA GLU A 130 -12.20 -6.51 -3.15
C GLU A 130 -12.06 -6.48 -4.68
N SER A 131 -11.99 -5.30 -5.29
CA SER A 131 -11.84 -5.19 -6.75
C SER A 131 -10.47 -5.65 -7.24
N GLU A 132 -10.45 -6.33 -8.38
CA GLU A 132 -9.20 -6.74 -9.05
C GLU A 132 -8.33 -5.54 -9.45
N ALA A 133 -8.95 -4.41 -9.77
CA ALA A 133 -8.25 -3.15 -10.08
C ALA A 133 -7.47 -2.63 -8.87
N PHE A 134 -8.08 -2.63 -7.68
CA PHE A 134 -7.41 -2.21 -6.45
C PHE A 134 -6.24 -3.13 -6.09
N ALA A 135 -6.41 -4.45 -6.23
CA ALA A 135 -5.33 -5.42 -6.05
C ALA A 135 -4.17 -5.17 -7.02
N ARG A 136 -4.46 -4.88 -8.29
CA ARG A 136 -3.44 -4.58 -9.31
C ARG A 136 -2.69 -3.28 -9.03
N ILE A 137 -3.40 -2.21 -8.66
CA ILE A 137 -2.81 -0.90 -8.36
C ILE A 137 -1.91 -1.00 -7.12
N THR A 138 -2.40 -1.58 -6.03
CA THR A 138 -1.62 -1.72 -4.79
C THR A 138 -0.39 -2.61 -4.96
N LEU A 139 -0.47 -3.65 -5.79
CA LEU A 139 0.68 -4.48 -6.16
C LEU A 139 1.71 -3.70 -6.98
N LEU A 140 1.27 -2.95 -7.99
CA LEU A 140 2.16 -2.15 -8.83
C LEU A 140 2.86 -1.06 -8.01
N LEU A 141 2.13 -0.35 -7.15
CA LEU A 141 2.73 0.61 -6.21
C LEU A 141 3.75 -0.06 -5.28
N THR A 142 3.46 -1.26 -4.78
CA THR A 142 4.41 -2.01 -3.95
C THR A 142 5.71 -2.29 -4.71
N TRP A 143 5.62 -2.69 -5.99
CA TRP A 143 6.80 -2.89 -6.83
C TRP A 143 7.57 -1.60 -7.13
N ILE A 144 6.89 -0.46 -7.29
CA ILE A 144 7.55 0.85 -7.40
C ILE A 144 8.36 1.15 -6.14
N TRP A 145 7.79 0.93 -4.97
CA TRP A 145 8.50 1.11 -3.70
C TRP A 145 9.67 0.14 -3.54
N ILE A 146 9.50 -1.13 -3.91
CA ILE A 146 10.60 -2.13 -3.93
C ILE A 146 11.72 -1.67 -4.86
N ALA A 147 11.39 -1.18 -6.06
CA ALA A 147 12.39 -0.68 -7.01
C ALA A 147 13.10 0.57 -6.47
N ALA A 148 12.37 1.49 -5.82
CA ALA A 148 12.95 2.65 -5.17
C ALA A 148 13.91 2.24 -4.04
N PHE A 149 13.48 1.38 -3.11
CA PHE A 149 14.34 0.90 -2.02
C PHE A 149 15.53 0.07 -2.52
N GLY A 150 15.35 -0.71 -3.59
CA GLY A 150 16.44 -1.42 -4.25
C GLY A 150 17.46 -0.45 -4.85
N GLY A 151 16.99 0.57 -5.56
CA GLY A 151 17.83 1.65 -6.09
C GLY A 151 18.56 2.41 -5.00
N MET A 152 17.89 2.71 -3.87
CA MET A 152 18.51 3.32 -2.69
C MET A 152 19.61 2.43 -2.11
N THR A 153 19.37 1.13 -2.00
CA THR A 153 20.33 0.17 -1.44
C THR A 153 21.53 -0.01 -2.35
N VAL A 154 21.32 -0.15 -3.66
CA VAL A 154 22.42 -0.25 -4.63
C VAL A 154 23.21 1.06 -4.67
N SER A 155 22.54 2.21 -4.74
CA SER A 155 23.20 3.52 -4.74
C SER A 155 24.05 3.73 -3.50
N SER A 156 23.50 3.48 -2.31
CA SER A 156 24.21 3.64 -1.05
C SER A 156 25.34 2.63 -0.87
N ALA A 157 25.25 1.44 -1.48
CA ALA A 157 26.31 0.42 -1.45
C ALA A 157 27.47 0.71 -2.42
N ILE A 158 27.32 1.61 -3.40
CA ILE A 158 28.40 1.94 -4.36
C ILE A 158 29.61 2.64 -3.68
N PRO A 159 29.45 3.76 -2.93
CA PRO A 159 30.58 4.40 -2.24
C PRO A 159 31.38 3.46 -1.33
N PRO A 160 30.75 2.64 -0.47
CA PRO A 160 31.47 1.72 0.38
C PRO A 160 32.03 0.50 -0.36
N ILE A 161 31.84 0.33 -1.67
CA ILE A 161 32.51 -0.72 -2.45
C ILE A 161 33.66 -0.12 -3.27
N VAL A 162 33.48 1.08 -3.80
CA VAL A 162 34.43 1.74 -4.72
C VAL A 162 35.48 2.58 -3.98
N GLN A 163 35.13 3.17 -2.83
CA GLN A 163 36.04 4.00 -2.04
C GLN A 163 36.17 3.46 -0.62
N GLY A 164 37.37 2.99 -0.28
CA GLY A 164 37.69 2.39 1.02
C GLY A 164 37.41 3.30 2.22
N ASP A 165 37.57 4.62 2.01
CA ASP A 165 37.45 5.66 3.02
C ASP A 165 36.14 6.46 2.92
N ALA A 166 35.16 5.98 2.15
CA ALA A 166 33.86 6.66 2.01
C ALA A 166 33.12 6.66 3.36
N THR A 167 32.88 7.86 3.88
CA THR A 167 32.09 8.08 5.10
C THR A 167 30.85 8.88 4.76
N ILE A 168 29.76 8.63 5.49
CA ILE A 168 28.50 9.39 5.36
C ILE A 168 28.64 10.90 5.64
N LEU A 169 29.72 11.28 6.35
CA LEU A 169 30.07 12.65 6.72
C LEU A 169 30.94 13.35 5.67
N ASP A 170 31.45 12.63 4.67
CA ASP A 170 32.30 13.20 3.64
C ASP A 170 31.49 14.04 2.65
N THR A 171 31.53 15.36 2.88
CA THR A 171 30.91 16.37 2.01
C THR A 171 31.86 16.87 0.91
N ARG A 172 33.13 16.44 0.92
CA ARG A 172 34.15 16.92 -0.03
C ARG A 172 34.21 16.06 -1.28
N THR A 173 33.77 14.80 -1.20
CA THR A 173 33.76 13.89 -2.33
C THR A 173 32.36 13.83 -2.97
N PRO A 174 32.17 14.36 -4.19
CA PRO A 174 30.83 14.49 -4.80
C PRO A 174 30.13 13.14 -5.00
N LEU A 175 30.89 12.06 -5.15
CA LEU A 175 30.35 10.71 -5.29
C LEU A 175 29.63 10.22 -4.02
N SER A 176 30.17 10.52 -2.83
CA SER A 176 29.59 10.16 -1.54
C SER A 176 28.27 10.90 -1.30
N PHE A 177 28.25 12.22 -1.53
CA PHE A 177 27.03 13.02 -1.38
C PHE A 177 25.91 12.59 -2.34
N ILE A 178 26.25 12.33 -3.61
CA ILE A 178 25.25 11.93 -4.61
C ILE A 178 24.65 10.55 -4.29
N CYS A 179 25.49 9.57 -3.96
CA CYS A 179 25.06 8.20 -3.76
C CYS A 179 24.38 7.94 -2.42
N TYR A 180 24.76 8.66 -1.35
CA TYR A 180 24.14 8.53 -0.03
C TYR A 180 22.90 9.42 0.15
N TRP A 181 22.87 10.61 -0.48
CA TRP A 181 21.79 11.59 -0.27
C TRP A 181 20.96 11.85 -1.53
N VAL A 182 21.56 12.36 -2.60
CA VAL A 182 20.77 12.87 -3.74
C VAL A 182 19.94 11.77 -4.38
N VAL A 183 20.56 10.63 -4.71
CA VAL A 183 19.87 9.53 -5.38
C VAL A 183 18.82 8.89 -4.46
N PRO A 184 19.12 8.53 -3.19
CA PRO A 184 18.12 7.90 -2.35
C PRO A 184 16.89 8.77 -2.07
N PHE A 185 17.09 10.06 -1.76
CA PHE A 185 15.98 10.97 -1.50
C PHE A 185 15.20 11.34 -2.77
N ALA A 186 15.86 11.43 -3.93
CA ALA A 186 15.17 11.60 -5.21
C ALA A 186 14.27 10.40 -5.52
N LEU A 187 14.75 9.17 -5.30
CA LEU A 187 13.95 7.95 -5.50
C LEU A 187 12.74 7.89 -4.57
N LEU A 188 12.90 8.27 -3.29
CA LEU A 188 11.78 8.39 -2.35
C LEU A 188 10.76 9.43 -2.82
N GLY A 189 11.22 10.60 -3.26
CA GLY A 189 10.36 11.66 -3.78
C GLY A 189 9.58 11.21 -5.01
N ILE A 190 10.24 10.54 -5.96
CA ILE A 190 9.60 9.98 -7.16
C ILE A 190 8.57 8.91 -6.78
N ALA A 191 8.89 7.99 -5.85
CA ALA A 191 7.97 6.97 -5.40
C ALA A 191 6.72 7.57 -4.71
N ALA A 192 6.90 8.62 -3.90
CA ALA A 192 5.81 9.35 -3.28
C ALA A 192 4.92 10.06 -4.32
N LEU A 193 5.52 10.70 -5.33
CA LEU A 193 4.78 11.34 -6.42
C LEU A 193 4.01 10.31 -7.27
N LEU A 194 4.63 9.18 -7.60
CA LEU A 194 3.97 8.09 -8.33
C LEU A 194 2.81 7.51 -7.53
N THR A 195 2.96 7.35 -6.21
CA THR A 195 1.88 6.91 -5.32
C THR A 195 0.66 7.84 -5.38
N ARG A 196 0.88 9.15 -5.60
CA ARG A 196 -0.19 10.13 -5.77
C ARG A 196 -0.81 10.10 -7.16
N VAL A 197 -0.02 10.02 -8.23
CA VAL A 197 -0.49 10.22 -9.61
C VAL A 197 -1.03 8.93 -10.25
N LEU A 198 -0.46 7.77 -9.95
CA LEU A 198 -0.85 6.51 -10.60
C LEU A 198 -2.31 6.12 -10.34
N PRO A 199 -2.83 6.18 -9.09
CA PRO A 199 -4.20 5.79 -8.85
C PRO A 199 -5.21 6.66 -9.59
N GLU A 200 -4.97 7.97 -9.71
CA GLU A 200 -5.84 8.89 -10.48
C GLU A 200 -5.91 8.50 -11.97
N ARG A 201 -4.82 7.96 -12.52
CA ARG A 201 -4.72 7.54 -13.93
C ARG A 201 -5.27 6.14 -14.18
N MET A 202 -5.28 5.27 -13.16
CA MET A 202 -5.63 3.86 -13.29
C MET A 202 -7.01 3.50 -12.74
N THR A 203 -7.64 4.37 -11.95
CA THR A 203 -9.00 4.13 -11.44
C THR A 203 -10.00 4.65 -12.49
N PRO A 204 -10.83 3.78 -13.09
CA PRO A 204 -11.97 4.25 -13.86
C PRO A 204 -12.86 5.12 -12.97
N PRO A 205 -13.62 6.07 -13.52
CA PRO A 205 -14.64 6.79 -12.76
C PRO A 205 -15.48 5.79 -11.95
N ALA A 206 -15.92 6.15 -10.74
CA ALA A 206 -16.75 5.28 -9.91
C ALA A 206 -18.01 4.77 -10.66
N GLU A 207 -18.40 5.47 -11.72
CA GLU A 207 -19.50 5.11 -12.63
C GLU A 207 -19.22 3.91 -13.53
N GLU A 208 -17.96 3.60 -13.80
CA GLU A 208 -17.55 2.52 -14.70
C GLU A 208 -17.18 1.23 -13.94
N LEU A 209 -17.24 1.26 -12.61
CA LEU A 209 -16.93 0.13 -11.75
C LEU A 209 -18.03 -0.94 -11.86
N VAL A 210 -17.70 -2.06 -12.50
CA VAL A 210 -18.60 -3.22 -12.64
C VAL A 210 -18.68 -3.94 -11.29
N ARG A 211 -19.82 -3.79 -10.62
CA ARG A 211 -20.17 -4.49 -9.37
C ARG A 211 -20.66 -5.89 -9.71
N LYS A 212 -20.26 -6.88 -8.92
CA LYS A 212 -20.74 -8.27 -9.00
C LYS A 212 -21.71 -8.49 -7.85
N THR A 213 -22.90 -9.02 -8.13
CA THR A 213 -23.87 -9.45 -7.12
C THR A 213 -24.44 -10.81 -7.52
N THR A 214 -25.12 -11.48 -6.61
CA THR A 214 -25.83 -12.74 -6.87
C THR A 214 -27.25 -12.60 -6.39
N PHE A 215 -28.22 -12.96 -7.22
CA PHE A 215 -29.64 -12.93 -6.87
C PHE A 215 -30.23 -14.33 -7.02
N VAL A 216 -31.27 -14.63 -6.23
CA VAL A 216 -31.92 -15.94 -6.23
C VAL A 216 -33.23 -15.86 -6.99
N THR A 217 -33.45 -16.79 -7.92
CA THR A 217 -34.70 -16.91 -8.68
C THR A 217 -35.12 -18.36 -8.78
N PHE A 218 -36.34 -18.60 -9.28
CA PHE A 218 -36.75 -19.96 -9.63
C PHE A 218 -35.96 -20.48 -10.83
N ALA A 219 -35.73 -21.79 -10.87
CA ALA A 219 -35.01 -22.46 -11.95
C ALA A 219 -35.72 -22.33 -13.32
N GLU A 220 -37.04 -22.17 -13.31
CA GLU A 220 -37.89 -22.04 -14.50
C GLU A 220 -38.09 -20.57 -14.95
N ALA A 221 -37.36 -19.61 -14.35
CA ALA A 221 -37.54 -18.20 -14.67
C ALA A 221 -37.13 -17.87 -16.12
N GLU A 222 -38.00 -17.15 -16.83
CA GLU A 222 -37.72 -16.67 -18.18
C GLU A 222 -36.65 -15.56 -18.18
N ILE A 223 -35.99 -15.35 -19.33
CA ILE A 223 -34.92 -14.35 -19.49
C ILE A 223 -35.40 -12.95 -19.06
N ASP A 224 -36.63 -12.56 -19.42
CA ASP A 224 -37.17 -11.24 -19.05
C ASP A 224 -37.39 -11.10 -17.54
N GLN A 225 -37.81 -12.18 -16.87
CA GLN A 225 -37.98 -12.21 -15.42
C GLN A 225 -36.62 -12.15 -14.71
N LEU A 226 -35.62 -12.85 -15.23
CA LEU A 226 -34.25 -12.79 -14.74
C LEU A 226 -33.69 -11.36 -14.85
N ILE A 227 -33.87 -10.70 -15.99
CA ILE A 227 -33.43 -9.30 -16.21
C ILE A 227 -34.15 -8.35 -15.26
N TYR A 228 -35.46 -8.50 -15.08
CA TYR A 228 -36.24 -7.70 -14.15
C TYR A 228 -35.73 -7.86 -12.71
N LEU A 229 -35.60 -9.09 -12.22
CA LEU A 229 -35.16 -9.39 -10.86
C LEU A 229 -33.72 -8.94 -10.61
N ALA A 230 -32.82 -9.14 -11.57
CA ALA A 230 -31.45 -8.63 -11.50
C ALA A 230 -31.43 -7.10 -11.37
N THR A 231 -32.31 -6.41 -12.10
CA THR A 231 -32.43 -4.94 -12.07
C THR A 231 -32.97 -4.43 -10.76
N GLU A 232 -34.04 -5.04 -10.25
CA GLU A 232 -34.63 -4.66 -8.96
C GLU A 232 -33.66 -4.91 -7.81
N HIS A 233 -32.97 -6.05 -7.83
CA HIS A 233 -31.95 -6.39 -6.83
C HIS A 233 -30.78 -5.39 -6.85
N ALA A 234 -30.25 -5.09 -8.05
CA ALA A 234 -29.17 -4.13 -8.20
C ALA A 234 -29.59 -2.73 -7.71
N ASN A 235 -30.76 -2.23 -8.10
CA ASN A 235 -31.27 -0.93 -7.67
C ASN A 235 -31.46 -0.84 -6.14
N ARG A 236 -31.86 -1.95 -5.50
CA ARG A 236 -31.98 -2.02 -4.04
C ARG A 236 -30.62 -1.94 -3.35
N GLU A 237 -29.57 -2.54 -3.91
CA GLU A 237 -28.21 -2.46 -3.38
C GLU A 237 -27.57 -1.07 -3.55
N VAL A 238 -27.91 -0.35 -4.62
CA VAL A 238 -27.28 0.97 -4.88
C VAL A 238 -27.72 2.05 -3.87
N GLY A 239 -28.95 1.95 -3.37
CA GLY A 239 -29.51 2.91 -2.41
C GLY A 239 -30.06 4.20 -3.06
N PRO A 240 -30.66 5.10 -2.25
CA PRO A 240 -31.36 6.28 -2.75
C PRO A 240 -30.42 7.29 -3.42
N GLY A 241 -30.84 7.83 -4.58
CA GLY A 241 -30.11 8.87 -5.33
C GLY A 241 -29.21 8.37 -6.46
N LYS A 242 -29.04 7.05 -6.60
CA LYS A 242 -28.21 6.42 -7.63
C LYS A 242 -29.00 5.34 -8.36
N GLU A 243 -28.58 4.98 -9.57
CA GLU A 243 -29.22 3.94 -10.38
C GLU A 243 -28.21 2.92 -10.90
N ALA A 244 -28.63 1.65 -10.94
CA ALA A 244 -27.87 0.59 -11.58
C ALA A 244 -28.08 0.62 -13.10
N PHE A 245 -27.01 0.47 -13.88
CA PHE A 245 -27.04 0.44 -15.35
C PHE A 245 -26.05 -0.57 -15.92
N ASP A 246 -26.15 -0.93 -17.22
CA ASP A 246 -25.33 -1.97 -17.87
C ASP A 246 -25.35 -3.30 -17.10
N ILE A 247 -26.56 -3.75 -16.77
CA ILE A 247 -26.80 -4.97 -15.98
C ILE A 247 -26.64 -6.19 -16.89
N ARG A 248 -25.78 -7.12 -16.49
CA ARG A 248 -25.50 -8.36 -17.23
C ARG A 248 -25.61 -9.55 -16.31
N ILE A 249 -26.36 -10.55 -16.74
CA ILE A 249 -26.56 -11.80 -16.02
C ILE A 249 -25.55 -12.83 -16.54
N GLY A 250 -24.97 -13.61 -15.65
CA GLY A 250 -24.08 -14.70 -16.02
C GLY A 250 -24.82 -15.82 -16.73
N SER A 251 -24.07 -16.66 -17.43
CA SER A 251 -24.62 -17.65 -18.36
C SER A 251 -25.29 -18.86 -17.70
N LYS A 252 -25.13 -19.06 -16.38
CA LYS A 252 -25.64 -20.25 -15.68
C LYS A 252 -25.95 -19.97 -14.21
N GLY A 253 -27.14 -20.36 -13.77
CA GLY A 253 -27.53 -20.43 -12.36
C GLY A 253 -26.93 -21.64 -11.65
N VAL A 254 -26.66 -21.49 -10.35
CA VAL A 254 -26.21 -22.59 -9.49
C VAL A 254 -27.33 -22.92 -8.51
N PRO A 255 -27.86 -24.17 -8.48
CA PRO A 255 -28.95 -24.55 -7.60
C PRO A 255 -28.55 -24.43 -6.13
N LEU A 256 -29.53 -24.13 -5.27
CA LEU A 256 -29.30 -24.00 -3.84
C LEU A 256 -29.19 -25.39 -3.19
N VAL A 257 -28.30 -25.50 -2.19
CA VAL A 257 -28.10 -26.74 -1.45
C VAL A 257 -29.39 -27.12 -0.71
N GLY A 258 -30.05 -28.19 -1.15
CA GLY A 258 -31.30 -28.68 -0.57
C GLY A 258 -32.59 -28.09 -1.16
N ASP A 259 -32.49 -27.25 -2.20
CA ASP A 259 -33.65 -26.73 -2.94
C ASP A 259 -33.31 -26.61 -4.44
N GLU A 260 -33.77 -27.60 -5.22
CA GLU A 260 -33.57 -27.63 -6.68
C GLU A 260 -34.53 -26.72 -7.44
N THR A 261 -35.55 -26.16 -6.78
CA THR A 261 -36.52 -25.26 -7.43
C THR A 261 -35.98 -23.84 -7.59
N ARG A 262 -34.87 -23.53 -6.93
CA ARG A 262 -34.26 -22.19 -6.90
C ARG A 262 -32.78 -22.23 -7.25
N GLU A 263 -32.38 -21.24 -8.04
CA GLU A 263 -31.01 -21.06 -8.49
C GLU A 263 -30.48 -19.68 -8.09
N SER A 264 -29.20 -19.65 -7.75
CA SER A 264 -28.43 -18.43 -7.57
C SER A 264 -27.77 -18.02 -8.89
N TRP A 265 -28.09 -16.83 -9.37
CA TRP A 265 -27.59 -16.30 -10.62
C TRP A 265 -26.57 -15.20 -10.36
N PRO A 266 -25.35 -15.31 -10.91
CA PRO A 266 -24.39 -14.21 -10.86
C PRO A 266 -24.85 -13.07 -11.77
N SER A 267 -24.75 -11.84 -11.29
CA SER A 267 -25.10 -10.62 -12.00
C SER A 267 -23.98 -9.59 -11.86
N THR A 268 -23.84 -8.75 -12.88
CA THR A 268 -22.94 -7.61 -12.85
C THR A 268 -23.68 -6.34 -13.23
N TYR A 269 -23.33 -5.21 -12.61
CA TYR A 269 -23.96 -3.93 -12.90
C TYR A 269 -22.99 -2.77 -12.63
N LYS A 270 -23.19 -1.63 -13.31
CA LYS A 270 -22.51 -0.36 -13.04
C LYS A 270 -23.46 0.60 -12.32
N VAL A 271 -22.93 1.66 -11.72
CA VAL A 271 -23.74 2.59 -10.91
C VAL A 271 -23.49 4.01 -11.34
N ARG A 272 -24.54 4.78 -11.60
CA ARG A 272 -24.41 6.21 -11.89
C ARG A 272 -25.34 7.05 -11.03
N GLU A 273 -25.06 8.35 -10.96
CA GLU A 273 -25.99 9.33 -10.40
C GLU A 273 -27.30 9.28 -11.19
N ARG A 274 -28.44 9.23 -10.49
CA ARG A 274 -29.75 9.18 -11.15
C ARG A 274 -29.99 10.53 -11.81
N LYS A 275 -30.09 10.55 -13.15
CA LYS A 275 -30.46 11.77 -13.88
C LYS A 275 -31.85 12.22 -13.42
N ARG A 276 -31.92 13.47 -12.97
CA ARG A 276 -33.15 14.14 -12.51
C ARG A 276 -33.99 14.61 -13.68
#